data_AF-A0A7Y8X3R1-F1
#
_entry.id   AF-A0A7Y8X3R1-F1
#
_cell.length_a   1.000
_cell.length_b   1.000
_cell.length_c   1.000
_cell.angle_alpha   90.00
_cell.angle_beta   90.00
_cell.angle_gamma   90.00
#
_symmetry.space_group_name_H-M   'P 1'
#
loop_
_entity.id
_entity.type
_entity.pdbx_description
1 polymer ?
#
loop_
_entity_poly.entity_id
_entity_poly.type
_entity_poly.pdbx_seq_one_letter_code
_entity_poly.pdbx_strand_id
1 'polypeptide(L)'
;MVPDARPALAATWSRVAALAEWRGQDPAEVLDAERLSRLSGVEPELIPAVVAGTAPAVPLCERVHRRFLRLRATRPDRHGREWPLAAIADEFDAPGASLGPLNAGTGLPRLGHAAGVQRFFGVYAGFLLADSKSAVERALASTAAEACTRAAAGAPVTGSGATDDLEHLSYLTGMPPHAVAQTLDGRPPRLPLKEQVHQRFTHLRRTRPRPDGQAHSLAAIARSFDASGQSLTRLARGEGLPNLAAAAGIQRFYGVEGGFLLADDTEALAAALTGIEYGLRSAETDAEDPMLAVLRAHDLRGIVTRAGRLSAAGWKSLADHLDDLLAREGLLRGPGAHREHPARTARGREGTAEGGAP
;
A
#
# COMPACT_ATOMS: atom_id res chain seq x y z
N MET A 1 -4.52 12.69 -13.58
CA MET A 1 -5.35 11.73 -12.82
C MET A 1 -4.53 10.47 -12.73
N VAL A 2 -3.82 10.26 -11.62
CA VAL A 2 -2.98 9.06 -11.45
C VAL A 2 -3.94 7.91 -11.15
N PRO A 3 -3.92 6.79 -11.89
CA PRO A 3 -4.74 5.64 -11.54
C PRO A 3 -4.33 5.19 -10.14
N ASP A 4 -5.33 5.02 -9.26
CA ASP A 4 -5.14 4.50 -7.91
C ASP A 4 -4.65 3.05 -8.05
N ALA A 5 -3.34 2.86 -8.16
CA ALA A 5 -2.66 1.57 -8.25
C ALA A 5 -2.72 0.80 -6.92
N ARG A 6 -3.81 0.97 -6.17
CA ARG A 6 -4.06 0.21 -4.95
C ARG A 6 -4.52 -1.19 -5.36
N PRO A 7 -4.00 -2.25 -4.71
CA PRO A 7 -4.52 -3.59 -4.93
C PRO A 7 -6.04 -3.59 -4.70
N ALA A 8 -6.76 -4.35 -5.52
CA ALA A 8 -8.20 -4.50 -5.33
C ALA A 8 -8.47 -5.17 -3.98
N LEU A 9 -9.35 -4.58 -3.16
CA LEU A 9 -9.65 -5.07 -1.82
C LEU A 9 -10.15 -6.54 -1.83
N ALA A 10 -10.87 -6.92 -2.88
CA ALA A 10 -11.26 -8.30 -3.15
C ALA A 10 -10.07 -9.26 -3.31
N ALA A 11 -8.98 -8.83 -3.96
CA ALA A 11 -7.77 -9.64 -4.08
C ALA A 11 -7.09 -9.82 -2.72
N THR A 12 -7.00 -8.75 -1.92
CA THR A 12 -6.49 -8.84 -0.54
C THR A 12 -7.34 -9.79 0.30
N TRP A 13 -8.66 -9.71 0.22
CA TRP A 13 -9.58 -10.63 0.88
C TRP A 13 -9.31 -12.09 0.52
N SER A 14 -9.23 -12.42 -0.78
CA SER A 14 -8.93 -13.79 -1.25
C SER A 14 -7.59 -14.30 -0.75
N ARG A 15 -6.55 -13.46 -0.68
CA ARG A 15 -5.25 -13.87 -0.15
C ARG A 15 -5.29 -14.15 1.35
N VAL A 16 -6.03 -13.35 2.13
CA VAL A 16 -6.21 -13.62 3.57
C VAL A 16 -7.00 -14.92 3.78
N ALA A 17 -8.01 -15.20 2.96
CA ALA A 17 -8.74 -16.47 3.01
C ALA A 17 -7.81 -17.66 2.74
N ALA A 18 -7.04 -17.63 1.65
CA ALA A 18 -6.09 -18.68 1.31
C ALA A 18 -5.02 -18.88 2.41
N LEU A 19 -4.53 -17.78 3.02
CA LEU A 19 -3.59 -17.84 4.13
C LEU A 19 -4.22 -18.51 5.37
N ALA A 20 -5.49 -18.21 5.67
CA ALA A 20 -6.21 -18.83 6.77
C ALA A 20 -6.37 -20.35 6.54
N GLU A 21 -6.80 -20.76 5.35
CA GLU A 21 -6.94 -22.17 4.98
C GLU A 21 -5.61 -22.92 5.09
N TRP A 22 -4.54 -22.34 4.54
CA TRP A 22 -3.20 -22.91 4.59
C TRP A 22 -2.69 -23.10 6.03
N ARG A 23 -3.14 -22.25 6.96
CA ARG A 23 -2.83 -22.33 8.40
C ARG A 23 -3.81 -23.20 9.20
N GLY A 24 -4.76 -23.87 8.54
CA GLY A 24 -5.78 -24.69 9.20
C GLY A 24 -6.78 -23.87 10.03
N GLN A 25 -6.97 -22.60 9.71
CA GLN A 25 -7.99 -21.73 10.29
C GLN A 25 -9.20 -21.65 9.37
N ASP A 26 -10.39 -21.46 9.95
CA ASP A 26 -11.59 -21.20 9.16
C ASP A 26 -11.56 -19.75 8.60
N PRO A 27 -11.53 -19.56 7.27
CA PRO A 27 -11.59 -18.24 6.66
C PRO A 27 -12.83 -17.45 7.08
N ALA A 28 -13.95 -18.12 7.36
CA ALA A 28 -15.18 -17.46 7.79
C ALA A 28 -15.03 -16.78 9.16
N GLU A 29 -14.26 -17.37 10.08
CA GLU A 29 -13.95 -16.76 11.39
C GLU A 29 -12.91 -15.64 11.27
N VAL A 30 -11.92 -15.81 10.38
CA VAL A 30 -10.86 -14.84 10.14
C VAL A 30 -11.39 -13.58 9.45
N LEU A 31 -12.29 -13.77 8.48
CA LEU A 31 -12.88 -12.72 7.65
C LEU A 31 -14.30 -12.33 8.09
N ASP A 32 -14.68 -12.69 9.33
CA ASP A 32 -15.96 -12.31 9.93
C ASP A 32 -16.15 -10.78 9.87
N ALA A 33 -17.30 -10.35 9.36
CA ALA A 33 -17.67 -8.94 9.26
C ALA A 33 -17.69 -8.25 10.63
N GLU A 34 -18.09 -8.92 11.72
CA GLU A 34 -18.04 -8.36 13.08
C GLU A 34 -16.60 -8.14 13.55
N ARG A 35 -15.70 -9.08 13.24
CA ARG A 35 -14.27 -8.95 13.54
C ARG A 35 -13.67 -7.78 12.76
N LEU A 36 -13.86 -7.76 11.45
CA LEU A 36 -13.36 -6.69 10.59
C LEU A 36 -13.98 -5.34 10.94
N SER A 37 -15.23 -5.32 11.40
CA SER A 37 -15.88 -4.12 11.92
C SER A 37 -15.22 -3.62 13.19
N ARG A 38 -14.89 -4.51 14.13
CA ARG A 38 -14.18 -4.15 15.36
C ARG A 38 -12.80 -3.53 15.07
N LEU A 39 -12.10 -4.05 14.06
CA LEU A 39 -10.75 -3.61 13.66
C LEU A 39 -10.75 -2.34 12.80
N SER A 40 -11.73 -2.16 11.92
CA SER A 40 -11.80 -1.03 10.97
C SER A 40 -12.70 0.11 11.44
N GLY A 41 -13.63 -0.16 12.35
CA GLY A 41 -14.70 0.76 12.74
C GLY A 41 -15.81 0.91 11.70
N VAL A 42 -15.74 0.20 10.57
CA VAL A 42 -16.82 0.17 9.55
C VAL A 42 -17.94 -0.74 10.02
N GLU A 43 -19.19 -0.38 9.78
CA GLU A 43 -20.36 -1.18 10.14
C GLU A 43 -20.30 -2.56 9.46
N PRO A 44 -20.62 -3.66 10.18
CA PRO A 44 -20.51 -5.03 9.64
C PRO A 44 -21.24 -5.21 8.31
N GLU A 45 -22.43 -4.64 8.20
CA GLU A 45 -23.30 -4.70 7.01
C GLU A 45 -22.68 -4.01 5.79
N LEU A 46 -21.80 -3.02 6.00
CA LEU A 46 -21.14 -2.28 4.90
C LEU A 46 -19.87 -2.96 4.41
N ILE A 47 -19.29 -3.89 5.18
CA ILE A 47 -18.00 -4.51 4.83
C ILE A 47 -18.04 -5.21 3.48
N PRO A 48 -19.05 -6.04 3.15
CA PRO A 48 -19.13 -6.66 1.82
C PRO A 48 -19.16 -5.64 0.68
N ALA A 49 -19.92 -4.54 0.85
CA ALA A 49 -19.99 -3.47 -0.14
C ALA A 49 -18.66 -2.71 -0.26
N VAL A 50 -17.93 -2.51 0.83
CA VAL A 50 -16.60 -1.89 0.82
C VAL A 50 -15.60 -2.76 0.08
N VAL A 51 -15.60 -4.08 0.37
CA VAL A 51 -14.73 -5.06 -0.29
C VAL A 51 -15.02 -5.16 -1.78
N ALA A 52 -16.30 -5.11 -2.17
CA ALA A 52 -16.74 -5.09 -3.56
C ALA A 52 -16.47 -3.75 -4.28
N GLY A 53 -16.06 -2.70 -3.55
CA GLY A 53 -15.87 -1.36 -4.10
C GLY A 53 -17.17 -0.65 -4.48
N THR A 54 -18.31 -1.09 -3.94
CA THR A 54 -19.66 -0.55 -4.21
C THR A 54 -20.21 0.30 -3.07
N ALA A 55 -19.50 0.38 -1.93
CA ALA A 55 -19.93 1.18 -0.79
C ALA A 55 -19.99 2.68 -1.14
N PRO A 56 -21.04 3.39 -0.69
CA PRO A 56 -21.17 4.83 -0.93
C PRO A 56 -20.10 5.62 -0.15
N ALA A 57 -19.70 6.76 -0.71
CA ALA A 57 -18.83 7.69 -0.02
C ALA A 57 -19.61 8.39 1.12
N VAL A 58 -19.25 8.08 2.36
CA VAL A 58 -19.83 8.70 3.55
C VAL A 58 -19.04 9.96 3.93
N PRO A 59 -19.71 11.10 4.24
CA PRO A 59 -19.06 12.31 4.71
C PRO A 59 -18.15 12.08 5.92
N LEU A 60 -17.04 12.83 6.01
CA LEU A 60 -16.05 12.63 7.08
C LEU A 60 -16.65 12.74 8.49
N CYS A 61 -17.53 13.72 8.72
CA CYS A 61 -18.18 13.93 10.03
C CYS A 61 -18.96 12.69 10.47
N GLU A 62 -19.75 12.14 9.56
CA GLU A 62 -20.58 10.97 9.81
C GLU A 62 -19.71 9.72 10.03
N ARG A 63 -18.66 9.51 9.23
CA ARG A 63 -17.71 8.40 9.44
C ARG A 63 -17.02 8.48 10.79
N VAL A 64 -16.49 9.65 11.14
CA VAL A 64 -15.77 9.86 12.41
C VAL A 64 -16.71 9.62 13.60
N HIS A 65 -17.94 10.11 13.52
CA HIS A 65 -18.98 9.88 14.52
C HIS A 65 -19.31 8.39 14.69
N ARG A 66 -19.64 7.69 13.59
CA ARG A 66 -19.98 6.27 13.60
C ARG A 66 -18.85 5.41 14.16
N ARG A 67 -17.61 5.68 13.74
CA ARG A 67 -16.42 5.00 14.26
C ARG A 67 -16.22 5.24 15.75
N PHE A 68 -16.44 6.46 16.24
CA PHE A 68 -16.35 6.75 17.65
C PHE A 68 -17.40 5.99 18.48
N LEU A 69 -18.65 5.93 18.02
CA LEU A 69 -19.68 5.12 18.68
C LEU A 69 -19.33 3.63 18.67
N ARG A 70 -18.82 3.12 17.53
CA ARG A 70 -18.38 1.73 17.41
C ARG A 70 -17.23 1.39 18.36
N LEU A 71 -16.27 2.29 18.55
CA LEU A 71 -15.20 2.11 19.55
C LEU A 71 -15.79 1.93 20.95
N ARG A 72 -16.70 2.83 21.36
CA ARG A 72 -17.33 2.78 22.68
C ARG A 72 -18.14 1.49 22.90
N ALA A 73 -18.86 1.04 21.87
CA ALA A 73 -19.68 -0.17 21.94
C ALA A 73 -18.87 -1.47 21.92
N THR A 74 -17.76 -1.52 21.16
CA THR A 74 -16.98 -2.76 20.97
C THR A 74 -15.82 -2.93 21.93
N ARG A 75 -15.46 -1.88 22.69
CA ARG A 75 -14.36 -1.87 23.66
C ARG A 75 -14.85 -1.30 24.99
N PRO A 76 -15.74 -2.03 25.69
CA PRO A 76 -16.27 -1.57 26.96
C PRO A 76 -15.18 -1.52 28.04
N ASP A 77 -15.52 -0.90 29.18
CA ASP A 77 -14.70 -0.95 30.39
C ASP A 77 -14.60 -2.39 30.92
N ARG A 78 -13.78 -2.59 31.95
CA ARG A 78 -13.62 -3.89 32.64
C ARG A 78 -14.94 -4.46 33.22
N HIS A 79 -16.00 -3.67 33.28
CA HIS A 79 -17.33 -4.06 33.78
C HIS A 79 -18.34 -4.26 32.63
N GLY A 80 -17.91 -4.23 31.36
CA GLY A 80 -18.78 -4.42 30.21
C GLY A 80 -19.64 -3.19 29.86
N ARG A 81 -19.35 -2.01 30.42
CA ARG A 81 -20.10 -0.78 30.16
C ARG A 81 -19.35 0.10 29.17
N GLU A 82 -20.07 0.93 28.42
CA GLU A 82 -19.44 1.93 27.59
C GLU A 82 -18.66 2.94 28.43
N TRP A 83 -17.49 3.35 27.94
CA TRP A 83 -16.70 4.39 28.57
C TRP A 83 -17.45 5.73 28.58
N PRO A 84 -17.51 6.42 29.74
CA PRO A 84 -18.04 7.77 29.80
C PRO A 84 -17.09 8.74 29.09
N LEU A 85 -17.65 9.79 28.46
CA LEU A 85 -16.84 10.76 27.70
C LEU A 85 -15.77 11.45 28.53
N ALA A 86 -16.03 11.68 29.82
CA ALA A 86 -15.05 12.24 30.75
C ALA A 86 -13.83 11.32 30.88
N ALA A 87 -14.02 10.03 31.16
CA ALA A 87 -12.91 9.09 31.30
C ALA A 87 -12.07 8.95 30.03
N ILE A 88 -12.70 9.02 28.84
CA ILE A 88 -11.97 9.03 27.58
C ILE A 88 -11.15 10.32 27.44
N ALA A 89 -11.72 11.46 27.80
CA ALA A 89 -11.09 12.77 27.62
C ALA A 89 -9.96 13.05 28.64
N ASP A 90 -10.06 12.47 29.83
CA ASP A 90 -9.04 12.56 30.88
C ASP A 90 -7.68 12.02 30.40
N GLU A 91 -7.66 11.01 29.52
CA GLU A 91 -6.43 10.44 28.93
C GLU A 91 -5.59 11.45 28.12
N PHE A 92 -6.21 12.54 27.67
CA PHE A 92 -5.52 13.57 26.89
C PHE A 92 -5.79 14.97 27.44
N ASP A 93 -5.94 15.05 28.77
CA ASP A 93 -6.05 16.27 29.56
C ASP A 93 -7.13 17.24 29.04
N ALA A 94 -8.28 16.69 28.64
CA ALA A 94 -9.39 17.46 28.09
C ALA A 94 -10.68 17.25 28.89
N PRO A 95 -11.56 18.26 28.98
CA PRO A 95 -12.87 18.09 29.60
C PRO A 95 -13.73 17.13 28.76
N GLY A 96 -14.50 16.25 29.41
CA GLY A 96 -15.40 15.31 28.73
C GLY A 96 -16.38 15.97 27.73
N ALA A 97 -16.81 17.20 28.01
CA ALA A 97 -17.65 18.00 27.11
C ALA A 97 -17.01 18.25 25.73
N SER A 98 -15.68 18.18 25.62
CA SER A 98 -14.95 18.34 24.37
C SER A 98 -15.24 17.25 23.34
N LEU A 99 -15.74 16.09 23.79
CA LEU A 99 -16.19 14.98 22.94
C LEU A 99 -17.70 15.02 22.66
N GLY A 100 -18.44 15.96 23.25
CA GLY A 100 -19.89 16.09 23.07
C GLY A 100 -20.33 16.21 21.60
N PRO A 101 -19.76 17.14 20.81
CA PRO A 101 -20.11 17.27 19.39
C PRO A 101 -19.78 16.02 18.57
N LEU A 102 -18.69 15.34 18.89
CA LEU A 102 -18.33 14.06 18.26
C LEU A 102 -19.35 12.98 18.60
N ASN A 103 -19.72 12.86 19.88
CA ASN A 103 -20.68 11.87 20.34
C ASN A 103 -22.09 12.12 19.79
N ALA A 104 -22.47 13.38 19.56
CA ALA A 104 -23.75 13.76 18.98
C ALA A 104 -23.74 13.75 17.43
N GLY A 105 -22.59 13.55 16.79
CA GLY A 105 -22.46 13.60 15.34
C GLY A 105 -22.59 15.01 14.74
N THR A 106 -22.51 16.05 15.56
CA THR A 106 -22.70 17.45 15.17
C THR A 106 -21.40 18.17 14.86
N GLY A 107 -20.24 17.55 15.12
CA GLY A 107 -18.95 18.15 14.81
C GLY A 107 -17.76 17.21 14.92
N LEU A 108 -16.65 17.62 14.31
CA LEU A 108 -15.39 16.91 14.39
C LEU A 108 -14.60 17.34 15.65
N PRO A 109 -13.91 16.41 16.32
CA PRO A 109 -13.03 16.76 17.42
C PRO A 109 -11.82 17.53 16.91
N ARG A 110 -11.14 18.24 17.82
CA ARG A 110 -9.81 18.80 17.54
C ARG A 110 -8.85 17.65 17.22
N LEU A 111 -7.83 17.93 16.39
CA LEU A 111 -6.87 16.91 15.95
C LEU A 111 -6.17 16.20 17.13
N GLY A 112 -5.78 16.96 18.16
CA GLY A 112 -5.20 16.39 19.39
C GLY A 112 -6.15 15.46 20.14
N HIS A 113 -7.45 15.79 20.19
CA HIS A 113 -8.45 14.95 20.85
C HIS A 113 -8.71 13.68 20.02
N ALA A 114 -8.73 13.76 18.68
CA ALA A 114 -8.82 12.58 17.82
C ALA A 114 -7.63 11.64 18.06
N ALA A 115 -6.41 12.19 18.17
CA ALA A 115 -5.22 11.41 18.51
C ALA A 115 -5.34 10.74 19.88
N GLY A 116 -5.80 11.49 20.89
CA GLY A 116 -6.03 10.99 22.24
C GLY A 116 -7.06 9.86 22.31
N VAL A 117 -8.21 10.02 21.64
CA VAL A 117 -9.23 8.97 21.54
C VAL A 117 -8.68 7.69 20.92
N GLN A 118 -7.91 7.80 19.82
CA GLN A 118 -7.32 6.62 19.17
C GLN A 118 -6.35 5.89 20.09
N ARG A 119 -5.50 6.62 20.82
CA ARG A 119 -4.59 6.04 21.82
C ARG A 119 -5.33 5.39 22.99
N PHE A 120 -6.35 6.07 23.52
CA PHE A 120 -7.17 5.55 24.62
C PHE A 120 -7.75 4.16 24.30
N PHE A 121 -8.27 4.00 23.08
CA PHE A 121 -8.83 2.72 22.62
C PHE A 121 -7.80 1.74 22.04
N GLY A 122 -6.51 2.10 22.04
CA GLY A 122 -5.44 1.27 21.46
C GLY A 122 -5.65 0.98 19.96
N VAL A 123 -6.22 1.93 19.22
CA VAL A 123 -6.42 1.80 17.76
C VAL A 123 -5.42 2.65 17.00
N TYR A 124 -5.17 2.25 15.76
CA TYR A 124 -4.17 2.92 14.92
C TYR A 124 -4.53 4.39 14.68
N ALA A 125 -3.52 5.25 14.62
CA ALA A 125 -3.65 6.61 14.17
C ALA A 125 -4.18 6.64 12.74
N GLY A 126 -5.29 7.33 12.56
CA GLY A 126 -6.02 7.31 11.30
C GLY A 126 -7.29 6.48 11.36
N PHE A 127 -7.51 5.68 12.41
CA PHE A 127 -8.76 4.96 12.61
C PHE A 127 -9.98 5.86 12.45
N LEU A 128 -9.96 7.09 12.97
CA LEU A 128 -11.08 8.01 12.78
C LEU A 128 -11.11 8.66 11.39
N LEU A 129 -9.96 8.85 10.73
CA LEU A 129 -9.82 9.67 9.52
C LEU A 129 -9.93 8.87 8.21
N ALA A 130 -9.48 7.60 8.23
CA ALA A 130 -9.40 6.76 7.05
C ALA A 130 -10.75 6.68 6.33
N ASP A 131 -10.76 6.55 5.00
CA ASP A 131 -11.97 6.11 4.33
C ASP A 131 -12.29 4.64 4.64
N SER A 132 -13.46 4.18 4.23
CA SER A 132 -13.90 2.82 4.54
C SER A 132 -13.02 1.76 3.88
N LYS A 133 -12.53 2.02 2.66
CA LYS A 133 -11.63 1.11 1.94
C LYS A 133 -10.30 1.00 2.68
N SER A 134 -9.62 2.11 2.96
CA SER A 134 -8.35 2.11 3.71
C SER A 134 -8.49 1.49 5.11
N ALA A 135 -9.62 1.69 5.78
CA ALA A 135 -9.84 1.09 7.10
C ALA A 135 -10.01 -0.43 7.06
N VAL A 136 -10.74 -0.95 6.05
CA VAL A 136 -10.89 -2.40 5.85
C VAL A 136 -9.60 -3.04 5.35
N GLU A 137 -8.86 -2.37 4.46
CA GLU A 137 -7.52 -2.80 4.02
C GLU A 137 -6.58 -3.03 5.21
N ARG A 138 -6.56 -2.08 6.16
CA ARG A 138 -5.77 -2.20 7.39
C ARG A 138 -6.25 -3.32 8.30
N ALA A 139 -7.56 -3.49 8.46
CA ALA A 139 -8.12 -4.58 9.26
C ALA A 139 -7.74 -5.96 8.70
N LEU A 140 -7.75 -6.11 7.36
CA LEU A 140 -7.29 -7.32 6.68
C LEU A 140 -5.79 -7.54 6.86
N ALA A 141 -4.98 -6.49 6.75
CA ALA A 141 -3.53 -6.58 6.99
C ALA A 141 -3.21 -7.01 8.44
N SER A 142 -3.91 -6.45 9.43
CA SER A 142 -3.78 -6.84 10.84
C SER A 142 -4.18 -8.31 11.05
N THR A 143 -5.27 -8.74 10.42
CA THR A 143 -5.76 -10.11 10.49
C THR A 143 -4.76 -11.10 9.88
N ALA A 144 -4.16 -10.75 8.74
CA ALA A 144 -3.09 -11.52 8.13
C ALA A 144 -1.83 -11.58 9.01
N ALA A 145 -1.45 -10.47 9.62
CA ALA A 145 -0.30 -10.40 10.53
C ALA A 145 -0.52 -11.25 11.79
N GLU A 146 -1.71 -11.25 12.39
CA GLU A 146 -2.11 -12.13 13.50
C GLU A 146 -2.12 -13.62 13.12
N ALA A 147 -2.43 -13.93 11.85
CA ALA A 147 -2.30 -15.28 11.31
C ALA A 147 -0.82 -15.70 11.14
N CYS A 148 0.06 -14.78 10.77
CA CYS A 148 1.49 -15.03 10.61
C CYS A 148 2.25 -15.10 11.95
N THR A 149 1.97 -14.21 12.91
CA THR A 149 2.69 -14.11 14.19
C THR A 149 2.49 -15.31 15.11
N ARG A 150 1.39 -16.06 14.97
CA ARG A 150 1.22 -17.36 15.67
C ARG A 150 2.13 -18.47 15.18
N ALA A 151 2.91 -18.26 14.12
CA ALA A 151 3.79 -19.25 13.52
C ALA A 151 5.28 -18.89 13.49
N ALA A 152 5.67 -17.68 13.91
CA ALA A 152 7.05 -17.21 13.76
C ALA A 152 7.60 -16.64 15.08
N ALA A 153 8.11 -17.54 15.93
CA ALA A 153 9.14 -17.19 16.90
C ALA A 153 10.51 -17.45 16.24
N GLY A 154 11.21 -16.37 15.92
CA GLY A 154 12.65 -16.41 15.63
C GLY A 154 13.04 -16.48 14.16
N ALA A 155 13.41 -15.32 13.61
CA ALA A 155 14.48 -15.24 12.63
C ALA A 155 15.09 -13.82 12.68
N PRO A 156 16.41 -13.67 12.86
CA PRO A 156 17.07 -12.38 12.71
C PRO A 156 17.25 -12.09 11.22
N VAL A 157 16.83 -10.91 10.78
CA VAL A 157 17.09 -10.40 9.44
C VAL A 157 18.46 -9.71 9.45
N THR A 158 19.33 -10.10 8.51
CA THR A 158 20.64 -9.46 8.29
C THR A 158 20.75 -8.95 6.85
N GLY A 159 21.37 -7.78 6.72
CA GLY A 159 21.83 -7.15 5.47
C GLY A 159 20.85 -6.11 4.90
N SER A 160 21.24 -5.11 4.11
CA SER A 160 22.52 -4.49 3.77
C SER A 160 22.15 -3.29 2.88
N GLY A 161 22.50 -2.07 3.27
CA GLY A 161 22.12 -0.84 2.56
C GLY A 161 21.66 0.29 3.49
N ALA A 162 22.21 0.38 4.70
CA ALA A 162 21.61 1.11 5.83
C ALA A 162 21.22 2.56 5.55
N THR A 163 21.95 3.30 4.70
CA THR A 163 21.61 4.68 4.37
C THR A 163 20.42 4.80 3.40
N ASP A 164 20.36 3.97 2.37
CA ASP A 164 19.26 4.00 1.39
C ASP A 164 17.96 3.47 2.01
N ASP A 165 18.08 2.48 2.90
CA ASP A 165 16.95 1.93 3.67
C ASP A 165 16.36 2.99 4.62
N LEU A 166 17.22 3.76 5.31
CA LEU A 166 16.76 4.82 6.22
C LEU A 166 16.12 6.00 5.48
N GLU A 167 16.63 6.37 4.30
CA GLU A 167 16.01 7.41 3.47
C GLU A 167 14.66 6.95 2.90
N HIS A 168 14.54 5.68 2.50
CA HIS A 168 13.26 5.11 2.07
C HIS A 168 12.24 5.10 3.21
N LEU A 169 12.64 4.65 4.41
CA LEU A 169 11.78 4.69 5.60
C LEU A 169 11.44 6.13 6.00
N SER A 170 12.38 7.08 5.87
CA SER A 170 12.10 8.50 6.08
C SER A 170 11.02 9.01 5.11
N TYR A 171 11.10 8.65 3.83
CA TYR A 171 10.12 9.00 2.81
C TYR A 171 8.71 8.46 3.11
N LEU A 172 8.62 7.23 3.61
CA LEU A 172 7.37 6.54 3.94
C LEU A 172 6.72 7.04 5.24
N THR A 173 7.53 7.40 6.25
CA THR A 173 7.06 7.74 7.60
C THR A 173 6.94 9.24 7.83
N GLY A 174 7.67 10.06 7.06
CA GLY A 174 7.83 11.48 7.31
C GLY A 174 8.76 11.82 8.49
N MET A 175 9.38 10.82 9.11
CA MET A 175 10.37 10.99 10.17
C MET A 175 11.75 11.34 9.58
N PRO A 176 12.58 12.15 10.25
CA PRO A 176 13.96 12.32 9.81
C PRO A 176 14.77 11.01 9.97
N PRO A 177 15.79 10.73 9.13
CA PRO A 177 16.53 9.46 9.17
C PRO A 177 17.09 9.08 10.56
N HIS A 178 17.57 10.06 11.33
CA HIS A 178 18.07 9.82 12.69
C HIS A 178 16.95 9.39 13.67
N ALA A 179 15.72 9.87 13.50
CA ALA A 179 14.58 9.45 14.31
C ALA A 179 14.16 8.02 13.93
N VAL A 180 14.21 7.67 12.64
CA VAL A 180 13.96 6.28 12.18
C VAL A 180 14.95 5.33 12.84
N ALA A 181 16.24 5.65 12.82
CA ALA A 181 17.26 4.83 13.48
C ALA A 181 17.00 4.69 15.00
N GLN A 182 16.68 5.79 15.68
CA GLN A 182 16.35 5.76 17.11
C GLN A 182 15.11 4.91 17.41
N THR A 183 14.07 4.97 16.58
CA THR A 183 12.86 4.16 16.74
C THR A 183 13.13 2.68 16.47
N LEU A 184 13.96 2.34 15.47
CA LEU A 184 14.41 0.96 15.25
C LEU A 184 15.19 0.40 16.45
N ASP A 185 15.97 1.26 17.12
CA ASP A 185 16.66 0.94 18.38
C ASP A 185 15.71 0.84 19.60
N GLY A 186 14.40 1.00 19.42
CA GLY A 186 13.41 0.99 20.50
C GLY A 186 13.42 2.26 21.36
N ARG A 187 14.04 3.35 20.89
CA ARG A 187 14.17 4.64 21.57
C ARG A 187 13.51 5.77 20.77
N PRO A 188 12.21 5.67 20.43
CA PRO A 188 11.54 6.66 19.59
C PRO A 188 11.60 8.06 20.21
N PRO A 189 11.89 9.11 19.42
CA PRO A 189 11.75 10.48 19.87
C PRO A 189 10.30 10.75 20.33
N ARG A 190 10.13 11.42 21.47
CA ARG A 190 8.81 11.81 21.98
C ARG A 190 8.53 13.27 21.68
N LEU A 191 8.28 13.57 20.42
CA LEU A 191 7.97 14.93 19.99
C LEU A 191 6.55 15.33 20.42
N PRO A 192 6.32 16.59 20.83
CA PRO A 192 4.96 17.11 20.96
C PRO A 192 4.21 16.98 19.63
N LEU A 193 2.93 16.58 19.67
CA LEU A 193 2.11 16.36 18.47
C LEU A 193 2.16 17.52 17.47
N LYS A 194 2.19 18.77 17.96
CA LYS A 194 2.31 19.97 17.11
C LYS A 194 3.57 19.96 16.26
N GLU A 195 4.70 19.60 16.87
CA GLU A 195 6.00 19.54 16.19
C GLU A 195 6.02 18.38 15.19
N GLN A 196 5.56 17.19 15.60
CA GLN A 196 5.45 16.03 14.72
C GLN A 196 4.60 16.33 13.47
N VAL A 197 3.41 16.90 13.64
CA VAL A 197 2.51 17.24 12.53
C VAL A 197 3.14 18.29 11.61
N HIS A 198 3.85 19.29 12.16
CA HIS A 198 4.58 20.28 11.37
C HIS A 198 5.73 19.66 10.56
N GLN A 199 6.54 18.80 11.18
CA GLN A 199 7.64 18.09 10.52
C GLN A 199 7.12 17.21 9.39
N ARG A 200 6.09 16.41 9.63
CA ARG A 200 5.48 15.52 8.63
C ARG A 200 4.81 16.29 7.49
N PHE A 201 4.13 17.40 7.78
CA PHE A 201 3.58 18.26 6.73
C PHE A 201 4.68 18.88 5.85
N THR A 202 5.77 19.36 6.46
CA THR A 202 6.93 19.90 5.75
C THR A 202 7.61 18.82 4.91
N HIS A 203 7.72 17.61 5.44
CA HIS A 203 8.23 16.45 4.72
C HIS A 203 7.40 16.16 3.46
N LEU A 204 6.07 16.09 3.56
CA LEU A 204 5.19 15.87 2.41
C LEU A 204 5.42 16.91 1.30
N ARG A 205 5.51 18.19 1.68
CA ARG A 205 5.75 19.28 0.73
C ARG A 205 7.10 19.18 0.02
N ARG A 206 8.11 18.62 0.67
CA ARG A 206 9.46 18.44 0.14
C ARG A 206 9.56 17.21 -0.76
N THR A 207 8.99 16.09 -0.35
CA THR A 207 9.20 14.79 -1.03
C THR A 207 8.16 14.47 -2.10
N ARG A 208 7.07 15.22 -2.14
CA ARG A 208 6.00 15.07 -3.15
C ARG A 208 5.76 16.40 -3.85
N PRO A 209 6.75 16.91 -4.61
CA PRO A 209 6.60 18.14 -5.36
C PRO A 209 5.63 17.96 -6.53
N ARG A 210 5.24 19.09 -7.11
CA ARG A 210 4.54 19.13 -8.39
C ARG A 210 5.45 18.61 -9.52
N PRO A 211 4.89 18.34 -10.71
CA PRO A 211 5.69 17.95 -11.88
C PRO A 211 6.76 18.98 -12.29
N ASP A 212 6.59 20.25 -11.92
CA ASP A 212 7.58 21.33 -12.13
C ASP A 212 8.71 21.33 -11.08
N GLY A 213 8.77 20.34 -10.21
CA GLY A 213 9.75 20.22 -9.13
C GLY A 213 9.50 21.15 -7.94
N GLN A 214 8.49 22.02 -8.00
CA GLN A 214 8.19 22.97 -6.93
C GLN A 214 7.21 22.37 -5.93
N ALA A 215 7.32 22.79 -4.66
CA ALA A 215 6.35 22.41 -3.65
C ALA A 215 4.93 22.88 -4.06
N HIS A 216 3.91 22.12 -3.65
CA HIS A 216 2.53 22.57 -3.77
C HIS A 216 2.30 23.82 -2.92
N SER A 217 1.58 24.79 -3.49
CA SER A 217 1.19 26.00 -2.77
C SER A 217 0.14 25.66 -1.71
N LEU A 218 0.15 26.39 -0.59
CA LEU A 218 -0.83 26.17 0.48
C LEU A 218 -2.27 26.40 -0.02
N ALA A 219 -2.47 27.36 -0.93
CA ALA A 219 -3.76 27.58 -1.56
C ALA A 219 -4.19 26.40 -2.45
N ALA A 220 -3.28 25.76 -3.18
CA ALA A 220 -3.60 24.57 -3.97
C ALA A 220 -4.02 23.38 -3.08
N ILE A 221 -3.32 23.19 -1.96
CA ILE A 221 -3.65 22.16 -0.97
C ILE A 221 -5.02 22.46 -0.35
N ALA A 222 -5.26 23.67 0.15
CA ALA A 222 -6.51 24.04 0.80
C ALA A 222 -7.74 23.88 -0.10
N ARG A 223 -7.59 24.21 -1.40
CA ARG A 223 -8.66 24.05 -2.40
C ARG A 223 -9.10 22.60 -2.60
N SER A 224 -8.25 21.61 -2.34
CA SER A 224 -8.63 20.20 -2.54
C SER A 224 -9.56 19.63 -1.47
N PHE A 225 -9.85 20.42 -0.43
CA PHE A 225 -10.79 20.08 0.64
C PHE A 225 -11.61 21.29 1.11
N ASP A 226 -11.83 22.24 0.20
CA ASP A 226 -12.70 23.41 0.39
C ASP A 226 -12.45 24.19 1.69
N ALA A 227 -11.16 24.45 1.99
CA ALA A 227 -10.76 25.16 3.19
C ALA A 227 -10.04 26.48 2.90
N SER A 228 -10.01 27.37 3.91
CA SER A 228 -9.18 28.57 3.86
C SER A 228 -7.70 28.23 4.10
N GLY A 229 -6.81 28.90 3.35
CA GLY A 229 -5.36 28.67 3.42
C GLY A 229 -4.71 29.10 4.74
N GLN A 230 -5.39 29.88 5.59
CA GLN A 230 -4.82 30.44 6.82
C GLN A 230 -4.39 29.35 7.82
N SER A 231 -5.19 28.29 7.95
CA SER A 231 -4.85 27.13 8.80
C SER A 231 -3.57 26.44 8.34
N LEU A 232 -3.38 26.30 7.03
CA LEU A 232 -2.17 25.74 6.42
C LEU A 232 -0.97 26.66 6.56
N THR A 233 -1.15 27.98 6.52
CA THR A 233 -0.06 28.94 6.75
C THR A 233 0.49 28.80 8.17
N ARG A 234 -0.39 28.71 9.18
CA ARG A 234 0.02 28.50 10.58
C ARG A 234 0.70 27.14 10.76
N LEU A 235 0.16 26.08 10.14
CA LEU A 235 0.78 24.76 10.14
C LEU A 235 2.17 24.79 9.49
N ALA A 236 2.32 25.46 8.34
CA ALA A 236 3.59 25.60 7.64
C ALA A 236 4.65 26.37 8.46
N ARG A 237 4.22 27.19 9.42
CA ARG A 237 5.11 27.92 10.35
C ARG A 237 5.30 27.21 11.71
N GLY A 238 4.65 26.07 11.94
CA GLY A 238 4.69 25.36 13.22
C GLY A 238 3.89 26.03 14.35
N GLU A 239 3.04 27.01 14.02
CA GLU A 239 2.29 27.84 14.97
C GLU A 239 0.93 27.24 15.37
N GLY A 240 0.53 26.11 14.78
CA GLY A 240 -0.77 25.49 15.06
C GLY A 240 -0.96 24.14 14.42
N LEU A 241 -1.94 23.41 14.94
CA LEU A 241 -2.42 22.16 14.34
C LEU A 241 -3.53 22.46 13.32
N PRO A 242 -3.61 21.70 12.21
CA PRO A 242 -4.79 21.74 11.37
C PRO A 242 -5.99 21.17 12.15
N ASN A 243 -7.20 21.60 11.80
CA ASN A 243 -8.39 20.90 12.26
C ASN A 243 -8.46 19.50 11.61
N LEU A 244 -9.33 18.62 12.12
CA LEU A 244 -9.39 17.23 11.67
C LEU A 244 -9.75 17.10 10.18
N ALA A 245 -10.65 17.95 9.68
CA ALA A 245 -11.03 17.96 8.26
C ALA A 245 -9.84 18.36 7.37
N ALA A 246 -9.07 19.38 7.77
CA ALA A 246 -7.87 19.79 7.07
C ALA A 246 -6.79 18.71 7.11
N ALA A 247 -6.60 18.03 8.25
CA ALA A 247 -5.67 16.89 8.34
C ALA A 247 -6.06 15.75 7.37
N ALA A 248 -7.34 15.37 7.32
CA ALA A 248 -7.84 14.38 6.36
C ALA A 248 -7.65 14.85 4.91
N GLY A 249 -7.92 16.13 4.63
CA GLY A 249 -7.75 16.74 3.32
C GLY A 249 -6.31 16.77 2.83
N ILE A 250 -5.35 17.14 3.70
CA ILE A 250 -3.91 17.12 3.40
C ILE A 250 -3.46 15.69 3.06
N GLN A 251 -3.85 14.71 3.87
CA GLN A 251 -3.41 13.33 3.67
C GLN A 251 -3.94 12.76 2.35
N ARG A 252 -5.23 13.00 2.05
CA ARG A 252 -5.82 12.65 0.76
C ARG A 252 -5.14 13.36 -0.41
N PHE A 253 -4.83 14.65 -0.28
CA PHE A 253 -4.16 15.43 -1.32
C PHE A 253 -2.80 14.84 -1.70
N TYR A 254 -2.01 14.42 -0.72
CA TYR A 254 -0.70 13.79 -0.94
C TYR A 254 -0.77 12.29 -1.21
N GLY A 255 -1.97 11.70 -1.25
CA GLY A 255 -2.14 10.26 -1.41
C GLY A 255 -1.52 9.45 -0.27
N VAL A 256 -1.37 10.04 0.92
CA VAL A 256 -0.91 9.33 2.11
C VAL A 256 -2.08 8.90 2.97
N GLU A 257 -1.81 7.90 3.80
CA GLU A 257 -2.79 7.32 4.67
C GLU A 257 -3.36 8.31 5.71
N GLY A 258 -4.61 8.08 6.14
CA GLY A 258 -5.35 8.96 7.08
C GLY A 258 -4.72 9.11 8.48
N GLY A 259 -3.69 8.33 8.77
CA GLY A 259 -2.90 8.36 10.01
C GLY A 259 -1.56 9.05 9.92
N PHE A 260 -1.07 9.35 8.71
CA PHE A 260 0.30 9.81 8.47
C PHE A 260 0.70 11.01 9.35
N LEU A 261 -0.19 11.98 9.57
CA LEU A 261 0.12 13.14 10.41
C LEU A 261 0.08 12.83 11.92
N LEU A 262 -0.67 11.80 12.31
CA LEU A 262 -1.08 11.53 13.69
C LEU A 262 -0.31 10.39 14.36
N ALA A 263 0.13 9.40 13.58
CA ALA A 263 0.82 8.22 14.10
C ALA A 263 2.05 8.64 14.90
N ASP A 264 2.30 8.05 16.06
CA ASP A 264 3.60 8.24 16.69
C ASP A 264 4.71 7.60 15.83
N ASP A 265 5.97 7.80 16.21
CA ASP A 265 7.10 7.34 15.41
C ASP A 265 7.19 5.81 15.32
N THR A 266 6.84 5.09 16.40
CA THR A 266 6.81 3.62 16.39
C THR A 266 5.72 3.12 15.46
N GLU A 267 4.53 3.69 15.57
CA GLU A 267 3.40 3.32 14.74
C GLU A 267 3.64 3.63 13.25
N ALA A 268 4.17 4.82 12.94
CA ALA A 268 4.47 5.20 11.57
C ALA A 268 5.48 4.23 10.94
N LEU A 269 6.52 3.87 11.69
CA LEU A 269 7.53 2.92 11.25
C LEU A 269 6.96 1.51 11.07
N ALA A 270 6.18 1.01 12.03
CA ALA A 270 5.53 -0.30 11.93
C ALA A 270 4.61 -0.39 10.70
N ALA A 271 3.83 0.66 10.43
CA ALA A 271 2.98 0.73 9.24
C ALA A 271 3.80 0.72 7.94
N ALA A 272 4.92 1.47 7.89
CA ALA A 272 5.82 1.48 6.74
C ALA A 272 6.42 0.09 6.48
N LEU A 273 6.93 -0.57 7.53
CA LEU A 273 7.51 -1.90 7.44
C LEU A 273 6.48 -2.96 7.02
N THR A 274 5.27 -2.90 7.55
CA THR A 274 4.15 -3.77 7.13
C THR A 274 3.84 -3.59 5.63
N GLY A 275 3.87 -2.35 5.15
CA GLY A 275 3.68 -2.05 3.72
C GLY A 275 4.78 -2.62 2.84
N ILE A 276 6.05 -2.50 3.27
CA ILE A 276 7.21 -3.08 2.59
C ILE A 276 7.10 -4.61 2.56
N GLU A 277 6.84 -5.24 3.70
CA GLU A 277 6.65 -6.69 3.84
C GLU A 277 5.54 -7.20 2.91
N TYR A 278 4.40 -6.50 2.86
CA TYR A 278 3.32 -6.83 1.95
C TYR A 278 3.72 -6.69 0.47
N GLY A 279 4.48 -5.64 0.13
CA GLY A 279 5.01 -5.44 -1.23
C GLY A 279 5.93 -6.58 -1.66
N LEU A 280 6.84 -7.01 -0.79
CA LEU A 280 7.75 -8.12 -1.03
C LEU A 280 7.00 -9.44 -1.24
N ARG A 281 6.06 -9.78 -0.34
CA ARG A 281 5.22 -10.99 -0.49
C ARG A 281 4.38 -10.99 -1.77
N SER A 282 3.85 -9.82 -2.15
CA SER A 282 3.06 -9.69 -3.38
C SER A 282 3.92 -9.93 -4.61
N ALA A 283 5.15 -9.40 -4.63
CA ALA A 283 6.10 -9.63 -5.71
C ALA A 283 6.53 -11.11 -5.80
N GLU A 284 6.69 -11.79 -4.66
CA GLU A 284 6.95 -13.24 -4.63
C GLU A 284 5.78 -14.04 -5.23
N THR A 285 4.54 -13.74 -4.86
CA THR A 285 3.35 -14.41 -5.44
C THR A 285 3.21 -14.13 -6.95
N ASP A 286 3.48 -12.91 -7.39
CA ASP A 286 3.48 -12.55 -8.82
C ASP A 286 4.64 -13.23 -9.59
N ALA A 287 5.74 -13.55 -8.91
CA ALA A 287 6.87 -14.30 -9.48
C ALA A 287 6.64 -15.81 -9.49
N GLU A 288 5.84 -16.35 -8.56
CA GLU A 288 5.47 -17.78 -8.51
C GLU A 288 4.54 -18.22 -9.65
N ASP A 289 3.87 -17.30 -10.36
CA ASP A 289 3.19 -17.58 -11.63
C ASP A 289 3.93 -16.91 -12.81
N PRO A 290 5.10 -17.45 -13.22
CA PRO A 290 5.91 -16.89 -14.29
C PRO A 290 5.17 -16.86 -15.63
N MET A 291 4.19 -17.74 -15.83
CA MET A 291 3.35 -17.74 -17.02
C MET A 291 2.41 -16.53 -17.04
N LEU A 292 1.73 -16.21 -15.93
CA LEU A 292 0.90 -15.01 -15.83
C LEU A 292 1.70 -13.71 -15.93
N ALA A 293 2.93 -13.68 -15.39
CA ALA A 293 3.82 -12.52 -15.52
C ALA A 293 4.20 -12.26 -17.00
N VAL A 294 4.55 -13.31 -17.75
CA VAL A 294 4.85 -13.22 -19.19
C VAL A 294 3.61 -12.86 -20.01
N LEU A 295 2.45 -13.43 -19.70
CA LEU A 295 1.18 -13.13 -20.37
C LEU A 295 0.78 -11.64 -20.26
N ARG A 296 1.05 -11.01 -19.12
CA ARG A 296 0.76 -9.59 -18.86
C ARG A 296 1.81 -8.66 -19.47
N ALA A 297 3.09 -9.02 -19.42
CA ALA A 297 4.17 -8.18 -19.94
C ALA A 297 4.15 -8.03 -21.47
N HIS A 298 3.67 -9.04 -22.20
CA HIS A 298 3.80 -9.11 -23.66
C HIS A 298 2.47 -9.07 -24.44
N ASP A 299 1.36 -8.65 -23.82
CA ASP A 299 0.00 -8.64 -24.42
C ASP A 299 -0.33 -9.94 -25.19
N LEU A 300 -0.02 -11.08 -24.57
CA LEU A 300 -0.27 -12.39 -25.18
C LEU A 300 -1.78 -12.68 -25.29
N ARG A 301 -2.63 -11.96 -24.56
CA ARG A 301 -4.09 -12.10 -24.63
C ARG A 301 -4.63 -11.77 -26.02
N GLY A 302 -4.08 -10.76 -26.68
CA GLY A 302 -4.43 -10.42 -28.07
C GLY A 302 -3.95 -11.46 -29.09
N ILE A 303 -2.85 -12.15 -28.82
CA ILE A 303 -2.32 -13.24 -29.66
C ILE A 303 -3.14 -14.52 -29.46
N VAL A 304 -3.37 -14.94 -28.22
CA VAL A 304 -4.16 -16.13 -27.87
C VAL A 304 -5.60 -16.03 -28.37
N THR A 305 -6.24 -14.86 -28.25
CA THR A 305 -7.61 -14.64 -28.74
C THR A 305 -7.72 -14.80 -30.26
N ARG A 306 -6.68 -14.41 -31.00
CA ARG A 306 -6.63 -14.58 -32.46
C ARG A 306 -6.22 -15.99 -32.86
N ALA A 307 -5.25 -16.59 -32.15
CA ALA A 307 -4.80 -17.95 -32.36
C ALA A 307 -5.92 -18.97 -32.10
N GLY A 308 -6.84 -18.69 -31.17
CA GLY A 308 -8.03 -19.51 -30.90
C GLY A 308 -8.99 -19.67 -32.09
N ARG A 309 -8.81 -18.91 -33.18
CA ARG A 309 -9.58 -19.04 -34.43
C ARG A 309 -8.89 -19.91 -35.48
N LEU A 310 -7.67 -20.37 -35.22
CA LEU A 310 -6.88 -21.18 -36.16
C LEU A 310 -7.30 -22.65 -36.09
N SER A 311 -7.18 -23.34 -37.23
CA SER A 311 -7.27 -24.80 -37.29
C SER A 311 -6.04 -25.45 -36.63
N ALA A 312 -6.08 -26.75 -36.37
CA ALA A 312 -4.94 -27.48 -35.78
C ALA A 312 -3.64 -27.33 -36.63
N ALA A 313 -3.76 -27.30 -37.96
CA ALA A 313 -2.63 -27.03 -38.84
C ALA A 313 -2.12 -25.57 -38.72
N GLY A 314 -3.03 -24.61 -38.53
CA GLY A 314 -2.68 -23.21 -38.27
C GLY A 314 -1.99 -23.01 -36.92
N TRP A 315 -2.38 -23.77 -35.90
CA TRP A 315 -1.68 -23.81 -34.60
C TRP A 315 -0.26 -24.33 -34.73
N LYS A 316 -0.07 -25.41 -35.49
CA LYS A 316 1.27 -25.94 -35.77
C LYS A 316 2.15 -24.93 -36.49
N SER A 317 1.62 -24.26 -37.52
CA SER A 317 2.36 -23.23 -38.26
C SER A 317 2.71 -22.01 -37.39
N LEU A 318 1.86 -21.63 -36.44
CA LEU A 318 2.15 -20.55 -35.50
C LEU A 318 3.26 -20.94 -34.52
N ALA A 319 3.23 -22.17 -34.01
CA ALA A 319 4.29 -22.70 -33.14
C ALA A 319 5.64 -22.77 -33.87
N ASP A 320 5.68 -23.35 -35.06
CA ASP A 320 6.90 -23.46 -35.87
C ASP A 320 7.46 -22.04 -36.19
N HIS A 321 6.59 -21.04 -36.41
CA HIS A 321 7.02 -19.65 -36.63
C HIS A 321 7.56 -18.96 -35.39
N LEU A 322 7.00 -19.25 -34.21
CA LEU A 322 7.52 -18.77 -32.94
C LEU A 322 8.91 -19.36 -32.65
N ASP A 323 9.10 -20.65 -32.93
CA ASP A 323 10.40 -21.30 -32.79
C ASP A 323 11.45 -20.67 -33.72
N ASP A 324 11.09 -20.36 -34.96
CA ASP A 324 11.96 -19.63 -35.90
C ASP A 324 12.34 -18.23 -35.38
N LEU A 325 11.38 -17.49 -34.81
CA LEU A 325 11.63 -16.16 -34.24
C LEU A 325 12.56 -16.25 -33.02
N LEU A 326 12.31 -17.19 -32.12
CA LEU A 326 13.15 -17.42 -30.95
C LEU A 326 14.56 -17.89 -31.33
N ALA A 327 14.69 -18.68 -32.41
CA ALA A 327 16.00 -19.07 -32.94
C ALA A 327 16.77 -17.87 -33.52
N ARG A 328 16.09 -16.94 -34.21
CA ARG A 328 16.69 -15.70 -34.72
C ARG A 328 17.14 -14.75 -33.61
N GLU A 329 16.40 -14.70 -32.52
CA GLU A 329 16.75 -13.90 -31.33
C GLU A 329 17.81 -14.57 -30.45
N GLY A 330 18.29 -15.78 -30.83
CA GLY A 330 19.33 -16.52 -30.11
C GLY A 330 18.83 -17.17 -28.82
N LEU A 331 17.52 -17.22 -28.60
CA LEU A 331 16.85 -17.77 -27.43
C LEU A 331 16.55 -19.27 -27.58
N LEU A 332 16.64 -19.82 -28.79
CA LEU A 332 16.64 -21.26 -29.07
C LEU A 332 17.88 -21.66 -29.88
N ARG A 333 18.58 -22.72 -29.45
CA ARG A 333 19.63 -23.36 -30.26
C ARG A 333 18.97 -24.26 -31.29
N GLY A 334 18.98 -23.83 -32.56
CA GLY A 334 18.38 -24.58 -33.66
C GLY A 334 18.99 -25.99 -33.84
N PRO A 335 18.17 -27.02 -34.14
CA PRO A 335 18.67 -28.32 -34.55
C PRO A 335 19.10 -28.25 -36.02
N GLY A 336 20.39 -28.45 -36.28
CA GLY A 336 20.89 -28.85 -37.60
C GLY A 336 21.75 -27.83 -38.36
N ALA A 337 22.97 -27.58 -37.88
CA ALA A 337 24.06 -27.10 -38.74
C ALA A 337 25.08 -28.24 -38.98
N HIS A 338 24.66 -29.29 -39.70
CA HIS A 338 25.61 -30.19 -40.34
C HIS A 338 25.95 -29.63 -41.73
N ARG A 339 27.08 -28.93 -41.82
CA ARG A 339 27.76 -28.63 -43.08
C ARG A 339 28.36 -29.93 -43.62
N GLU A 340 27.71 -30.54 -44.59
CA GLU A 340 28.35 -31.54 -45.45
C GLU A 340 29.21 -30.83 -46.51
N HIS A 341 30.49 -31.23 -46.54
CA HIS A 341 31.46 -30.94 -47.59
C HIS A 341 31.10 -31.72 -48.87
N PRO A 342 31.04 -31.12 -50.06
CA PRO A 342 31.06 -31.88 -51.29
C PRO A 342 32.51 -32.19 -51.69
N ALA A 343 32.92 -33.45 -51.49
CA ALA A 343 34.08 -34.02 -52.16
C ALA A 343 33.78 -34.16 -53.65
N ARG A 344 34.52 -33.44 -54.49
CA ARG A 344 34.48 -33.56 -55.95
C ARG A 344 35.82 -34.10 -56.41
N THR A 345 35.87 -35.35 -56.86
CA THR A 345 37.05 -35.94 -57.50
C THR A 345 36.71 -36.48 -58.89
N ALA A 346 37.76 -36.46 -59.72
CA ALA A 346 37.95 -37.04 -61.05
C ALA A 346 37.42 -36.23 -62.25
N ARG A 347 38.15 -36.03 -63.36
CA ARG A 347 39.59 -36.18 -63.71
C ARG A 347 39.74 -35.63 -65.15
N GLY A 348 40.88 -35.01 -65.45
CA GLY A 348 41.42 -34.80 -66.82
C GLY A 348 40.89 -33.56 -67.55
N ARG A 349 41.65 -32.87 -68.42
CA ARG A 349 42.98 -33.09 -68.99
C ARG A 349 43.36 -31.81 -69.78
N GLU A 350 44.66 -31.49 -69.79
CA GLU A 350 45.43 -30.80 -70.87
C GLU A 350 45.27 -29.30 -71.22
N GLY A 351 46.43 -28.68 -71.51
CA GLY A 351 46.63 -27.50 -72.39
C GLY A 351 46.98 -26.19 -71.67
N THR A 352 48.24 -25.91 -71.31
CA THR A 352 49.28 -25.18 -72.07
C THR A 352 49.13 -23.65 -72.16
N ALA A 353 50.19 -22.97 -71.71
CA ALA A 353 50.70 -21.65 -72.14
C ALA A 353 49.79 -20.43 -71.81
N GLU A 354 50.26 -19.21 -71.55
CA GLU A 354 51.55 -18.55 -71.74
C GLU A 354 51.42 -17.14 -71.11
N GLY A 355 52.55 -16.58 -70.62
CA GLY A 355 52.79 -15.12 -70.53
C GLY A 355 52.01 -14.36 -69.45
N GLY A 356 52.58 -13.42 -68.70
CA GLY A 356 53.83 -12.70 -68.82
C GLY A 356 53.70 -11.50 -67.88
N ALA A 357 54.71 -11.31 -67.04
CA ALA A 357 54.91 -10.20 -66.10
C ALA A 357 55.06 -8.84 -66.85
N PRO A 358 55.31 -7.69 -66.20
CA PRO A 358 55.55 -7.43 -64.77
C PRO A 358 54.72 -6.32 -64.12
#